data_AF-B8KH37-F1
#
_entry.id   AF-B8KH37-F1
#
_cell.length_a   1.000
_cell.length_b   1.000
_cell.length_c   1.000
_cell.angle_alpha   90.00
_cell.angle_beta   90.00
_cell.angle_gamma   90.00
#
_symmetry.space_group_name_H-M   'P 1'
#
loop_
_entity.id
_entity.type
_entity.pdbx_description
1 polymer ?
#
loop_
_entity_poly.entity_id
_entity_poly.type
_entity_poly.pdbx_seq_one_letter_code
_entity_poly.pdbx_strand_id
1 'polypeptide(L)'
;MTEKEDNKKAKPKLGVKTKAAIRRELEQATAQFLQVGGEVDNVPRGATAWEPGQRPPPSRPLFTEPPSERTPVPEVVATIEARRESMKGARKAPRKQGFKRSRKQVIYDDFGEPLRHVWVDD
;
A
#
# COMPACT_ATOMS: atom_id res chain seq x y z
N MET A 1 56.04 -10.78 -8.85
CA MET A 1 54.70 -11.39 -8.86
C MET A 1 53.75 -10.43 -8.18
N THR A 2 52.99 -9.65 -8.96
CA THR A 2 51.94 -8.77 -8.42
C THR A 2 50.71 -9.05 -9.26
N GLU A 3 49.85 -9.93 -8.74
CA GLU A 3 48.57 -10.26 -9.34
C GLU A 3 47.65 -9.04 -9.22
N LYS A 4 47.25 -8.51 -10.38
CA LYS A 4 46.18 -7.52 -10.45
C LYS A 4 44.87 -8.30 -10.36
N GLU A 5 44.17 -8.17 -9.24
CA GLU A 5 42.81 -8.69 -9.13
C GLU A 5 41.89 -7.91 -10.08
N ASP A 6 41.45 -8.59 -11.14
CA ASP A 6 40.43 -8.11 -12.06
C ASP A 6 39.08 -8.05 -11.33
N ASN A 7 38.79 -6.91 -10.69
CA ASN A 7 37.45 -6.62 -10.17
C ASN A 7 36.49 -6.31 -11.32
N LYS A 8 35.99 -7.38 -11.95
CA LYS A 8 35.01 -7.33 -13.04
C LYS A 8 33.64 -6.94 -12.49
N LYS A 9 33.43 -5.64 -12.26
CA LYS A 9 32.09 -5.11 -11.93
C LYS A 9 31.12 -5.41 -13.07
N ALA A 10 30.18 -6.31 -12.82
CA ALA A 10 29.07 -6.60 -13.72
C ALA A 10 28.34 -5.30 -14.09
N LYS A 11 28.35 -4.95 -15.38
CA LYS A 11 27.60 -3.80 -15.90
C LYS A 11 26.11 -4.07 -15.64
N PRO A 12 25.35 -3.11 -15.08
CA PRO A 12 23.92 -3.30 -14.85
C PRO A 12 23.19 -3.54 -16.17
N LYS A 13 22.21 -4.45 -16.17
CA LYS A 13 21.34 -4.70 -17.32
C LYS A 13 20.60 -3.42 -17.69
N LEU A 14 20.53 -3.14 -18.99
CA LEU A 14 19.90 -1.94 -19.56
C LEU A 14 18.48 -1.78 -18.97
N GLY A 15 18.20 -0.65 -18.31
CA GLY A 15 16.88 -0.32 -17.76
C GLY A 15 16.66 -0.57 -16.27
N VAL A 16 17.60 -1.18 -15.54
CA VAL A 16 17.46 -1.37 -14.08
C VAL A 16 18.51 -0.55 -13.33
N LYS A 17 18.07 0.49 -12.61
CA LYS A 17 18.93 1.29 -11.73
C LYS A 17 19.54 0.39 -10.63
N THR A 18 20.81 0.59 -10.31
CA THR A 18 21.44 -0.14 -9.20
C THR A 18 20.85 0.33 -7.86
N LYS A 19 20.87 -0.53 -6.83
CA LYS A 19 20.40 -0.15 -5.49
C LYS A 19 21.10 1.10 -4.95
N ALA A 20 22.39 1.25 -5.24
CA ALA A 20 23.16 2.44 -4.85
C ALA A 20 22.69 3.71 -5.58
N ALA A 21 22.36 3.61 -6.87
CA ALA A 21 21.80 4.73 -7.63
C ALA A 21 20.43 5.16 -7.08
N ILE A 22 19.55 4.19 -6.78
CA ILE A 22 18.23 4.47 -6.19
C ILE A 22 18.36 5.18 -4.83
N ARG A 23 19.30 4.75 -3.98
CA ARG A 23 19.51 5.42 -2.68
C ARG A 23 19.91 6.88 -2.84
N ARG A 24 20.87 7.16 -3.73
CA ARG A 24 21.33 8.53 -3.99
C ARG A 24 20.20 9.42 -4.51
N GLU A 25 19.35 8.89 -5.38
CA GLU A 25 18.18 9.60 -5.89
C GLU A 25 17.17 9.94 -4.79
N LEU A 26 16.88 8.99 -3.89
CA LEU A 26 16.00 9.23 -2.73
C LEU A 26 16.61 10.25 -1.76
N GLU A 27 17.90 10.18 -1.47
CA GLU A 27 18.60 11.15 -0.63
C GLU A 27 18.53 12.57 -1.22
N GLN A 28 18.74 12.71 -2.53
CA GLN A 28 18.64 13.98 -3.23
C GLN A 28 17.22 14.54 -3.20
N ALA A 29 16.20 13.73 -3.49
CA ALA A 29 14.80 14.14 -3.43
C ALA A 29 14.42 14.60 -2.02
N THR A 30 14.90 13.90 -0.99
CA THR A 30 14.66 14.26 0.41
C THR A 30 15.34 15.59 0.75
N ALA A 31 16.60 15.78 0.35
CA ALA A 31 17.32 17.03 0.59
C ALA A 31 16.67 18.23 -0.11
N GLN A 32 16.22 18.06 -1.35
CA GLN A 32 15.50 19.10 -2.09
C GLN A 32 14.19 19.49 -1.39
N PHE A 33 13.41 18.50 -0.94
CA PHE A 33 12.18 18.74 -0.19
C PHE A 33 12.45 19.51 1.11
N LEU A 34 13.53 19.18 1.84
CA LEU A 34 13.89 19.88 3.07
C LEU A 34 14.41 21.31 2.83
N GLN A 35 15.07 21.58 1.71
CA GLN A 35 15.63 22.89 1.39
C GLN A 35 14.59 23.87 0.82
N VAL A 36 13.81 23.41 -0.16
CA VAL A 36 12.88 24.27 -0.92
C VAL A 36 11.47 24.20 -0.34
N GLY A 37 11.15 23.13 0.40
CA GLY A 37 9.78 22.74 0.68
C GLY A 37 9.12 22.06 -0.54
N GLY A 38 7.90 21.56 -0.36
CA GLY A 38 7.13 20.94 -1.42
C GLY A 38 5.89 20.22 -0.89
N GLU A 39 5.11 19.63 -1.78
CA GLU A 39 3.97 18.79 -1.45
C GLU A 39 4.31 17.32 -1.76
N VAL A 40 3.83 16.39 -0.94
CA VAL A 40 3.97 14.95 -1.17
C VAL A 40 2.62 14.39 -1.62
N ASP A 41 2.58 13.90 -2.87
CA ASP A 41 1.38 13.30 -3.43
C ASP A 41 1.00 12.02 -2.67
N ASN A 42 -0.19 12.01 -2.08
CA ASN A 42 -0.75 10.82 -1.44
C ASN A 42 -1.56 9.99 -2.45
N VAL A 43 -0.94 8.95 -2.99
CA VAL A 43 -1.58 8.06 -3.96
C VAL A 43 -2.40 6.97 -3.23
N PRO A 44 -3.70 6.79 -3.56
CA PRO A 44 -4.51 5.78 -2.90
C PRO A 44 -4.02 4.37 -3.18
N ARG A 45 -4.17 3.48 -2.19
CA ARG A 45 -3.76 2.07 -2.32
C ARG A 45 -4.49 1.39 -3.48
N GLY A 46 -3.73 0.71 -4.32
CA GLY A 46 -4.27 0.01 -5.49
C GLY A 46 -4.48 0.89 -6.72
N ALA A 47 -4.18 2.20 -6.65
CA ALA A 47 -4.12 3.03 -7.83
C ALA A 47 -3.00 2.54 -8.76
N THR A 48 -3.34 2.38 -10.04
CA THR A 48 -2.37 2.11 -11.08
C THR A 48 -1.85 3.43 -11.62
N ALA A 49 -0.56 3.49 -11.99
CA ALA A 49 0.01 4.62 -12.71
C ALA A 49 -0.46 4.72 -14.18
N TRP A 50 -1.44 3.89 -14.58
CA TRP A 50 -1.99 3.83 -15.92
C TRP A 50 -3.36 4.48 -15.93
N GLU A 51 -3.61 5.32 -16.94
CA GLU A 51 -4.94 5.83 -17.22
C GLU A 51 -5.91 4.68 -17.57
N PRO A 52 -7.23 4.84 -17.32
CA PRO A 52 -8.23 3.88 -17.72
C PRO A 52 -8.08 3.51 -19.20
N GLY A 53 -7.87 2.22 -19.49
CA GLY A 53 -7.69 1.70 -20.85
C GLY A 53 -6.27 1.77 -21.43
N GLN A 54 -5.33 2.47 -20.80
CA GLN A 54 -3.93 2.55 -21.26
C GLN A 54 -3.02 1.48 -20.65
N ARG A 55 -3.51 0.72 -19.68
CA ARG A 55 -2.73 -0.33 -19.03
C ARG A 55 -2.32 -1.38 -20.09
N PRO A 56 -1.02 -1.60 -20.32
CA PRO A 56 -0.59 -2.61 -21.26
C PRO A 56 -1.03 -3.99 -20.76
N PRO A 57 -1.40 -4.91 -21.66
CA PRO A 57 -1.67 -6.28 -21.28
C PRO A 57 -0.44 -6.88 -20.59
N PRO A 58 -0.63 -7.84 -19.66
CA PRO A 58 0.50 -8.51 -19.04
C PRO A 58 1.40 -9.09 -20.14
N SER A 59 2.72 -8.92 -19.98
CA SER A 59 3.72 -9.33 -20.99
C SER A 59 3.71 -10.83 -21.30
N ARG A 60 3.07 -11.62 -20.44
CA ARG A 60 2.81 -13.04 -20.65
C ARG A 60 1.36 -13.35 -20.28
N PRO A 61 0.67 -14.18 -21.07
CA PRO A 61 -0.62 -14.72 -20.66
C PRO A 61 -0.44 -15.51 -19.35
N LEU A 62 -1.19 -15.12 -18.31
CA LEU A 62 -1.01 -15.64 -16.95
C LEU A 62 -1.51 -17.08 -16.77
N PHE A 63 -2.48 -17.50 -17.60
CA PHE A 63 -3.13 -18.81 -17.53
C PHE A 63 -3.41 -19.32 -18.93
N THR A 64 -2.38 -19.81 -19.61
CA THR A 64 -2.51 -20.42 -20.96
C THR A 64 -2.93 -21.88 -20.94
N GLU A 65 -2.77 -22.54 -19.79
CA GLU A 65 -3.01 -23.98 -19.67
C GLU A 65 -4.50 -24.27 -19.48
N PRO A 66 -5.01 -25.38 -20.04
CA PRO A 66 -6.36 -25.82 -19.73
C PRO A 66 -6.49 -26.07 -18.22
N PRO A 67 -7.67 -25.83 -17.61
CA PRO A 67 -7.89 -26.11 -16.20
C PRO A 67 -7.48 -27.54 -15.87
N SER A 68 -6.61 -27.72 -14.87
CA SER A 68 -6.25 -29.04 -14.40
C SER A 68 -7.43 -29.70 -13.69
N GLU A 69 -7.62 -31.01 -13.92
CA GLU A 69 -8.55 -31.81 -13.12
C GLU A 69 -8.02 -31.85 -11.68
N ARG A 70 -8.81 -31.32 -10.75
CA ARG A 70 -8.49 -31.32 -9.32
C ARG A 70 -9.51 -32.20 -8.61
N THR A 71 -9.04 -33.12 -7.78
CA THR A 71 -9.91 -33.87 -6.88
C THR A 71 -10.38 -32.94 -5.77
N PRO A 72 -11.69 -32.66 -5.64
CA PRO A 72 -12.18 -31.83 -4.56
C PRO A 72 -11.98 -32.54 -3.22
N VAL A 73 -11.51 -31.80 -2.22
CA VAL A 73 -11.47 -32.28 -0.83
C VAL A 73 -12.71 -31.71 -0.12
N PRO A 74 -13.78 -32.51 0.07
CA PRO A 74 -15.09 -32.00 0.49
C PRO A 74 -15.05 -31.29 1.84
N GLU A 75 -14.23 -31.76 2.78
CA GLU A 75 -14.04 -31.13 4.09
C GLU A 75 -13.48 -29.70 3.98
N VAL A 76 -12.51 -29.50 3.08
CA VAL A 76 -11.90 -28.17 2.83
C VAL A 76 -12.91 -27.26 2.12
N VAL A 77 -13.71 -27.79 1.20
CA VAL A 77 -14.78 -27.02 0.55
C VAL A 77 -15.80 -26.56 1.59
N ALA A 78 -16.28 -27.48 2.44
CA ALA A 78 -17.24 -27.18 3.50
C ALA A 78 -16.72 -26.10 4.48
N THR A 79 -15.44 -26.18 4.88
CA THR A 79 -14.84 -25.15 5.75
C THR A 79 -14.72 -23.77 5.06
N ILE A 80 -14.40 -23.73 3.77
CA ILE A 80 -14.37 -22.48 2.99
C ILE A 80 -15.78 -21.88 2.87
N GLU A 81 -16.78 -22.71 2.62
CA GLU A 81 -18.18 -22.28 2.50
C GLU A 81 -18.72 -21.76 3.84
N ALA A 82 -18.51 -22.49 4.94
CA ALA A 82 -18.88 -22.04 6.28
C ALA A 82 -18.23 -20.68 6.63
N ARG A 83 -16.94 -20.48 6.26
CA ARG A 83 -16.26 -19.19 6.43
C ARG A 83 -16.87 -18.09 5.56
N ARG A 84 -17.27 -18.39 4.33
CA ARG A 84 -17.94 -17.41 3.45
C ARG A 84 -19.29 -17.02 4.01
N GLU A 85 -20.05 -17.97 4.55
CA GLU A 85 -21.36 -17.73 5.16
C GLU A 85 -21.26 -16.90 6.43
N SER A 86 -20.28 -17.17 7.30
CA SER A 86 -20.05 -16.35 8.50
C SER A 86 -19.70 -14.89 8.13
N MET A 87 -18.99 -14.67 7.03
CA MET A 87 -18.73 -13.32 6.51
C MET A 87 -19.96 -12.65 5.85
N LYS A 88 -20.91 -13.42 5.30
CA LYS A 88 -22.17 -12.87 4.76
C LYS A 88 -23.09 -12.34 5.86
N GLY A 89 -23.07 -12.95 7.05
CA GLY A 89 -23.83 -12.52 8.23
C GLY A 89 -23.30 -11.24 8.88
N ALA A 90 -22.02 -10.91 8.66
CA ALA A 90 -21.42 -9.65 9.09
C ALA A 90 -21.82 -8.44 8.20
N ARG A 91 -22.98 -8.50 7.55
CA ARG A 91 -23.67 -7.29 7.08
C ARG A 91 -23.81 -6.41 8.30
N LYS A 92 -23.02 -5.32 8.31
CA LYS A 92 -22.98 -4.32 9.36
C LYS A 92 -24.43 -4.11 9.82
N ALA A 93 -24.72 -4.46 11.08
CA ALA A 93 -25.97 -4.05 11.70
C ALA A 93 -26.18 -2.58 11.31
N PRO A 94 -27.40 -2.17 10.88
CA PRO A 94 -27.63 -0.80 10.48
C PRO A 94 -27.03 0.05 11.60
N ARG A 95 -25.99 0.84 11.25
CA ARG A 95 -25.36 1.75 12.19
C ARG A 95 -26.55 2.49 12.77
N LYS A 96 -26.90 2.24 14.03
CA LYS A 96 -27.93 3.02 14.70
C LYS A 96 -27.52 4.45 14.42
N GLN A 97 -28.31 5.19 13.63
CA GLN A 97 -28.05 6.59 13.34
C GLN A 97 -27.89 7.22 14.71
N GLY A 98 -26.63 7.42 15.11
CA GLY A 98 -26.29 7.76 16.46
C GLY A 98 -26.86 9.14 16.66
N PHE A 99 -27.79 9.27 17.60
CA PHE A 99 -28.07 10.56 18.22
C PHE A 99 -26.73 11.23 18.45
N LYS A 100 -26.58 12.45 17.93
CA LYS A 100 -25.37 13.24 18.04
C LYS A 100 -25.05 13.39 19.53
N ARG A 101 -24.04 12.66 20.01
CA ARG A 101 -23.65 12.69 21.41
C ARG A 101 -22.61 13.79 21.58
N SER A 102 -22.81 14.63 22.59
CA SER A 102 -21.79 15.55 23.08
C SER A 102 -20.45 14.82 23.20
N ARG A 103 -19.41 15.26 22.48
CA ARG A 103 -18.06 14.69 22.60
C ARG A 103 -17.14 15.65 23.35
N LYS A 104 -16.27 15.11 24.19
CA LYS A 104 -15.23 15.87 24.89
C LYS A 104 -14.05 16.09 23.93
N GLN A 105 -13.89 17.30 23.42
CA GLN A 105 -12.79 17.70 22.55
C GLN A 105 -11.68 18.37 23.36
N VAL A 106 -10.43 17.96 23.16
CA VAL A 106 -9.26 18.58 23.77
C VAL A 106 -8.75 19.67 22.83
N ILE A 107 -8.55 20.86 23.38
CA ILE A 107 -7.91 21.98 22.68
C ILE A 107 -6.42 21.91 22.99
N TYR A 108 -5.60 21.94 21.94
CA TYR A 108 -4.14 21.88 22.02
C TYR A 108 -3.54 23.25 21.70
N ASP A 109 -2.44 23.58 22.37
CA ASP A 109 -1.62 24.75 22.05
C ASP A 109 -0.76 24.52 20.78
N ASP A 110 -0.07 25.55 20.30
CA ASP A 110 0.81 25.51 19.12
C ASP A 110 1.94 24.45 19.23
N PHE A 111 2.25 24.03 20.46
CA PHE A 111 3.21 22.95 20.76
C PHE A 111 2.58 21.57 21.00
N GLY A 112 1.25 21.43 20.86
CA GLY A 112 0.55 20.15 21.02
C GLY A 112 0.26 19.73 22.45
N GLU A 113 0.51 20.60 23.44
CA GLU A 113 0.14 20.37 24.83
C GLU A 113 -1.37 20.58 25.05
N PRO A 114 -2.05 19.72 25.82
CA PRO A 114 -3.49 19.84 26.04
C PRO A 114 -3.80 21.01 27.00
N LEU A 115 -4.43 22.07 26.50
CA LEU A 115 -4.81 23.24 27.30
C LEU A 115 -6.09 23.02 28.10
N ARG A 116 -7.16 22.57 27.42
CA ARG A 116 -8.48 22.38 28.06
C ARG A 116 -9.38 21.42 27.31
N HIS A 117 -10.40 20.93 28.00
CA HIS A 117 -11.42 20.07 27.40
C HIS A 117 -12.76 20.82 27.29
N VAL A 118 -13.38 20.78 26.11
CA VAL A 118 -14.68 21.39 25.82
C VAL A 118 -15.65 20.30 25.38
N TRP A 119 -16.88 20.35 25.89
CA TRP A 119 -17.96 19.50 25.38
C TRP A 119 -18.57 20.16 24.14
N VAL A 120 -18.56 19.45 23.01
CA VAL A 120 -19.13 19.92 21.74
C VAL A 120 -20.26 18.99 21.35
N ASP A 121 -21.44 19.56 21.14
CA ASP A 121 -22.58 18.89 20.52
C ASP A 121 -22.44 19.01 18.98
N ASP A 122 -22.53 17.89 18.26
CA ASP A 122 -22.51 17.88 16.79
C ASP A 122 -23.80 18.36 16.13
#